data_AF-A0A384KVG3-F1
#
_entry.id   AF-A0A384KVG3-F1
#
_cell.length_a   1.000
_cell.length_b   1.000
_cell.length_c   1.000
_cell.angle_alpha   90.00
_cell.angle_beta   90.00
_cell.angle_gamma   90.00
#
_symmetry.space_group_name_H-M   'P 1'
#
loop_
_entity.id
_entity.type
_entity.pdbx_description
1 polymer ?
#
loop_
_entity_poly.entity_id
_entity_poly.type
_entity_poly.pdbx_seq_one_letter_code
_entity_poly.pdbx_strand_id
1 'polypeptide(L)'
;MSFLLTVKRYSKILNWKHDTYYASLMNKYVYFDEFMRFCNDNKDQFSKRDIIASLTYIHHMKKVDLLSPIFNSYNDFICSNINIFRTNISTLVHRYAILGHTKSLLFIYENVLKNNILNYDNKSISLIAWSYAKNNFYLSDLFIEINKILRACIKTMTLHELSLIAWAYSKINRLPPLEMVCLKNRVYQLLNSLDEELNAAAKNSTTEGDYINGQSVNIKEKGTECENLECTKNDSQVKGSHPYYDSAEDDFNERNGRNEMERHEHGLENMYEDNDENKIDIHGCKKNLSQDICMIMKSYAIMNRTDPFFFFFLFNFIIKNIKNNKIMITAQGITSIWVCLREYDIKNKNVIEYALELSRFLRLDHTVNSSMMHEIVTSIHKLKIKDRRILYHLFYHLKRKCINMHVQHLYDIIINLHEMKINDDDLWKQFGVAIQKKAIDLELTQIKKLHNIFTTNGKGNDRILGVLDTFIQIKEDINAYGPI
;
A
#
# COMPACT_ATOMS: atom_id res chain seq x y z
N MET A 1 -9.40 0.55 -26.16
CA MET A 1 -8.28 0.98 -25.30
C MET A 1 -7.45 -0.24 -24.96
N SER A 2 -6.20 -0.26 -25.41
CA SER A 2 -5.23 -1.31 -25.07
C SER A 2 -4.55 -0.91 -23.76
N PHE A 3 -4.78 -1.65 -22.69
CA PHE A 3 -4.06 -1.51 -21.43
C PHE A 3 -3.03 -2.64 -21.35
N LEU A 4 -1.76 -2.29 -21.14
CA LEU A 4 -0.65 -3.24 -21.09
C LEU A 4 -0.80 -4.25 -19.93
N LEU A 5 -0.44 -5.49 -20.26
CA LEU A 5 -0.55 -6.69 -19.43
C LEU A 5 0.20 -6.56 -18.10
N THR A 6 -0.45 -7.05 -17.05
CA THR A 6 -0.01 -7.03 -15.65
C THR A 6 1.23 -7.90 -15.47
N VAL A 7 2.33 -7.31 -14.99
CA VAL A 7 3.43 -8.09 -14.41
C VAL A 7 2.88 -8.81 -13.18
N LYS A 8 3.01 -10.15 -13.14
CA LYS A 8 2.69 -10.98 -11.96
C LYS A 8 3.50 -10.48 -10.76
N ARG A 9 2.91 -9.65 -9.91
CA ARG A 9 3.50 -9.26 -8.63
C ARG A 9 3.17 -10.33 -7.59
N TYR A 10 4.10 -11.27 -7.38
CA TYR A 10 4.10 -12.11 -6.19
C TYR A 10 4.18 -11.21 -4.93
N SER A 11 3.62 -11.65 -3.80
CA SER A 11 3.61 -10.89 -2.55
C SER A 11 5.01 -10.33 -2.23
N LYS A 12 5.11 -9.04 -1.86
CA LYS A 12 6.37 -8.29 -1.67
C LYS A 12 7.46 -9.00 -0.83
N ILE A 13 7.11 -10.00 -0.02
CA ILE A 13 8.04 -10.78 0.83
C ILE A 13 8.61 -12.01 0.12
N LEU A 14 7.93 -12.58 -0.89
CA LEU A 14 8.45 -13.67 -1.72
C LEU A 14 9.58 -13.23 -2.67
N ASN A 15 9.81 -11.91 -2.80
CA ASN A 15 10.94 -11.35 -3.54
C ASN A 15 12.14 -11.02 -2.63
N TRP A 16 12.07 -11.31 -1.33
CA TRP A 16 13.23 -11.19 -0.46
C TRP A 16 14.16 -12.38 -0.72
N LYS A 17 15.32 -12.10 -1.32
CA LYS A 17 16.40 -13.09 -1.41
C LYS A 17 17.10 -13.13 -0.06
N HIS A 18 17.22 -14.32 0.51
CA HIS A 18 17.93 -14.55 1.77
C HIS A 18 19.35 -14.03 1.63
N ASP A 19 19.67 -12.98 2.38
CA ASP A 19 20.97 -12.29 2.33
C ASP A 19 21.91 -12.73 3.45
N THR A 20 21.46 -13.62 4.33
CA THR A 20 22.26 -14.23 5.41
C THR A 20 22.11 -15.75 5.43
N TYR A 21 23.10 -16.41 6.02
CA TYR A 21 23.09 -17.86 6.22
C TYR A 21 21.85 -18.31 7.00
N TYR A 22 21.56 -17.69 8.14
CA TYR A 22 20.42 -18.07 8.98
C TYR A 22 19.08 -17.76 8.34
N ALA A 23 18.93 -16.66 7.61
CA ALA A 23 17.73 -16.38 6.82
C ALA A 23 17.41 -17.51 5.83
N SER A 24 18.43 -18.06 5.16
CA SER A 24 18.25 -19.15 4.21
C SER A 24 17.74 -20.43 4.88
N LEU A 25 18.17 -20.69 6.12
CA LEU A 25 17.72 -21.82 6.93
C LEU A 25 16.28 -21.63 7.44
N MET A 26 15.93 -20.41 7.86
CA MET A 26 14.60 -20.05 8.34
C MET A 26 13.49 -20.38 7.32
N ASN A 27 13.79 -20.23 6.02
CA ASN A 27 12.84 -20.51 4.94
C ASN A 27 12.41 -21.98 4.83
N LYS A 28 13.09 -22.91 5.51
CA LYS A 28 12.77 -24.34 5.48
C LYS A 28 11.62 -24.71 6.42
N TYR A 29 11.29 -23.85 7.38
CA TYR A 29 10.25 -24.12 8.38
C TYR A 29 8.87 -23.65 7.90
N VAL A 30 7.84 -24.40 8.27
CA VAL A 30 6.44 -24.12 7.91
C VAL A 30 5.57 -23.92 9.16
N TYR A 31 5.88 -24.61 10.25
CA TYR A 31 5.13 -24.58 11.50
C TYR A 31 5.82 -23.69 12.53
N PHE A 32 5.01 -22.91 13.23
CA PHE A 32 5.48 -21.90 14.18
C PHE A 32 6.33 -22.49 15.32
N ASP A 33 5.91 -23.58 15.95
CA ASP A 33 6.61 -24.14 17.12
C ASP A 33 8.03 -24.62 16.79
N GLU A 34 8.20 -25.34 15.67
CA GLU A 34 9.49 -25.81 15.19
C GLU A 34 10.42 -24.65 14.85
N PHE A 35 9.86 -23.63 14.16
CA PHE A 35 10.57 -22.42 13.82
C PHE A 35 11.05 -21.66 15.06
N MET A 36 10.20 -21.54 16.07
CA MET A 36 10.54 -20.82 17.31
C MET A 36 11.58 -21.57 18.16
N ARG A 37 11.61 -22.90 18.12
CA ARG A 37 12.71 -23.69 18.70
C ARG A 37 14.02 -23.41 17.99
N PHE A 38 14.04 -23.48 16.67
CA PHE A 38 15.21 -23.13 15.87
C PHE A 38 15.72 -21.70 16.19
N CYS A 39 14.83 -20.72 16.28
CA CYS A 39 15.22 -19.36 16.67
C CYS A 39 15.82 -19.31 18.07
N ASN A 40 15.27 -20.03 19.05
CA ASN A 40 15.83 -20.05 20.41
C ASN A 40 17.19 -20.75 20.49
N ASP A 41 17.39 -21.82 19.72
CA ASP A 41 18.64 -22.59 19.71
C ASP A 41 19.80 -21.81 19.07
N ASN A 42 19.49 -20.85 18.19
CA ASN A 42 20.49 -20.11 17.40
C ASN A 42 20.55 -18.60 17.72
N LYS A 43 19.73 -18.11 18.66
CA LYS A 43 19.55 -16.66 18.93
C LYS A 43 20.85 -15.92 19.24
N ASP A 44 21.79 -16.57 19.93
CA ASP A 44 23.08 -15.97 20.31
C ASP A 44 24.01 -15.74 19.11
N GLN A 45 23.76 -16.42 17.98
CA GLN A 45 24.53 -16.29 16.74
C GLN A 45 23.84 -15.39 15.72
N PHE A 46 22.63 -14.91 16.00
CA PHE A 46 21.87 -14.09 15.07
C PHE A 46 22.42 -12.68 14.98
N SER A 47 22.63 -12.23 13.75
CA SER A 47 22.81 -10.81 13.48
C SER A 47 21.50 -10.05 13.65
N LYS A 48 21.59 -8.73 13.70
CA LYS A 48 20.44 -7.82 13.62
C LYS A 48 19.52 -8.14 12.43
N ARG A 49 20.07 -8.50 11.27
CA ARG A 49 19.29 -8.86 10.08
C ARG A 49 18.54 -10.17 10.27
N ASP A 50 19.18 -11.17 10.89
CA ASP A 50 18.56 -12.46 11.17
C ASP A 50 17.37 -12.33 12.12
N ILE A 51 17.46 -11.46 13.13
CA ILE A 51 16.33 -11.20 14.04
C ILE A 51 15.17 -10.52 13.30
N ILE A 52 15.45 -9.54 12.43
CA ILE A 52 14.40 -8.89 11.62
C ILE A 52 13.78 -9.89 10.64
N ALA A 53 14.60 -10.75 10.04
CA ALA A 53 14.15 -11.83 9.17
C ALA A 53 13.26 -12.81 9.93
N SER A 54 13.67 -13.24 11.13
CA SER A 54 12.90 -14.19 11.92
C SER A 54 11.50 -13.67 12.23
N LEU A 55 11.38 -12.40 12.65
CA LEU A 55 10.09 -11.75 12.89
C LEU A 55 9.25 -11.63 11.60
N THR A 56 9.89 -11.48 10.45
CA THR A 56 9.21 -11.45 9.14
C THR A 56 8.65 -12.83 8.77
N TYR A 57 9.39 -13.89 9.06
CA TYR A 57 8.96 -15.26 8.80
C TYR A 57 7.79 -15.69 9.65
N ILE A 58 7.76 -15.31 10.94
CA ILE A 58 6.66 -15.67 11.85
C ILE A 58 5.30 -15.33 11.25
N HIS A 59 5.17 -14.18 10.58
CA HIS A 59 3.91 -13.75 9.96
C HIS A 59 3.36 -14.75 8.91
N HIS A 60 4.20 -15.58 8.31
CA HIS A 60 3.83 -16.52 7.25
C HIS A 60 3.71 -17.97 7.74
N MET A 61 4.00 -18.23 9.01
CA MET A 61 3.98 -19.59 9.56
C MET A 61 2.55 -20.07 9.78
N LYS A 62 2.37 -21.40 9.82
CA LYS A 62 1.11 -22.02 10.24
C LYS A 62 1.04 -22.10 11.76
N LYS A 63 -0.17 -21.90 12.31
CA LYS A 63 -0.48 -22.00 13.75
C LYS A 63 0.39 -21.06 14.62
N VAL A 64 0.49 -19.79 14.21
CA VAL A 64 1.23 -18.78 14.96
C VAL A 64 0.62 -18.59 16.35
N ASP A 65 1.43 -18.74 17.39
CA ASP A 65 1.03 -18.48 18.78
C ASP A 65 2.03 -17.51 19.45
N LEU A 66 1.71 -16.23 19.39
CA LEU A 66 2.51 -15.17 19.99
C LEU A 66 2.40 -15.13 21.53
N LEU A 67 1.53 -15.94 22.14
CA LEU A 67 1.43 -16.10 23.59
C LEU A 67 2.28 -17.28 24.10
N SER A 68 2.82 -18.11 23.20
CA SER A 68 3.59 -19.29 23.56
C SER A 68 4.83 -18.93 24.42
N PRO A 69 5.19 -19.75 25.41
CA PRO A 69 6.39 -19.56 26.21
C PRO A 69 7.68 -19.51 25.36
N ILE A 70 7.73 -20.28 24.27
CA ILE A 70 8.89 -20.37 23.37
C ILE A 70 9.09 -19.03 22.64
N PHE A 71 8.01 -18.39 22.18
CA PHE A 71 8.07 -17.05 21.61
C PHE A 71 8.42 -15.99 22.64
N ASN A 72 7.83 -16.05 23.84
CA ASN A 72 8.15 -15.12 24.91
C ASN A 72 9.64 -15.16 25.26
N SER A 73 10.24 -16.34 25.39
CA SER A 73 11.69 -16.48 25.65
C SER A 73 12.56 -15.84 24.56
N TYR A 74 12.20 -16.02 23.29
CA TYR A 74 12.90 -15.38 22.18
C TYR A 74 12.70 -13.87 22.15
N ASN A 75 11.47 -13.41 22.43
CA ASN A 75 11.15 -11.99 22.50
C ASN A 75 11.88 -11.28 23.64
N ASP A 76 11.98 -11.93 24.80
CA ASP A 76 12.73 -11.40 25.95
C ASP A 76 14.21 -11.24 25.60
N PHE A 77 14.81 -12.18 24.87
CA PHE A 77 16.16 -12.03 24.32
C PHE A 77 16.30 -10.80 23.41
N ILE A 78 15.34 -10.56 22.51
CA ILE A 78 15.35 -9.37 21.64
C ILE A 78 15.23 -8.09 22.46
N CYS A 79 14.34 -8.07 23.46
CA CYS A 79 14.12 -6.93 24.35
C CYS A 79 15.37 -6.63 25.20
N SER A 80 16.04 -7.64 25.74
CA SER A 80 17.30 -7.48 26.47
C SER A 80 18.43 -6.93 25.60
N ASN A 81 18.42 -7.25 24.29
CA ASN A 81 19.43 -6.81 23.33
C ASN A 81 18.98 -5.61 22.47
N ILE A 82 17.97 -4.85 22.90
CA ILE A 82 17.35 -3.80 22.08
C ILE A 82 18.33 -2.75 21.54
N ASN A 83 19.44 -2.52 22.25
CA ASN A 83 20.49 -1.57 21.87
C ASN A 83 21.12 -1.86 20.50
N ILE A 84 21.14 -3.12 20.03
CA ILE A 84 21.67 -3.45 18.69
C ILE A 84 20.82 -2.83 17.57
N PHE A 85 19.58 -2.43 17.86
CA PHE A 85 18.64 -1.86 16.92
C PHE A 85 18.63 -0.33 16.88
N ARG A 86 19.50 0.39 17.61
CA ARG A 86 19.48 1.88 17.68
C ARG A 86 19.26 2.57 16.32
N THR A 87 19.97 2.16 15.27
CA THR A 87 19.87 2.74 13.92
C THR A 87 18.73 2.21 13.05
N ASN A 88 18.05 1.12 13.45
CA ASN A 88 16.93 0.54 12.68
C ASN A 88 15.74 0.19 13.58
N ILE A 89 15.52 0.95 14.66
CA ILE A 89 14.43 0.68 15.59
C ILE A 89 13.08 0.72 14.86
N SER A 90 12.94 1.61 13.88
CA SER A 90 11.75 1.75 13.04
C SER A 90 11.42 0.47 12.28
N THR A 91 12.44 -0.29 11.85
CA THR A 91 12.24 -1.60 11.21
C THR A 91 11.76 -2.65 12.20
N LEU A 92 12.34 -2.69 13.40
CA LEU A 92 11.92 -3.62 14.46
C LEU A 92 10.48 -3.34 14.91
N VAL A 93 10.16 -2.07 15.16
CA VAL A 93 8.81 -1.57 15.46
C VAL A 93 7.84 -1.99 14.37
N HIS A 94 8.21 -1.82 13.10
CA HIS A 94 7.40 -2.25 11.97
C HIS A 94 7.16 -3.76 11.95
N ARG A 95 8.16 -4.60 12.28
CA ARG A 95 7.97 -6.06 12.34
C ARG A 95 7.02 -6.46 13.46
N TYR A 96 7.17 -5.91 14.66
CA TYR A 96 6.22 -6.19 15.75
C TYR A 96 4.80 -5.69 15.44
N ALA A 97 4.67 -4.56 14.76
CA ALA A 97 3.38 -4.10 14.28
C ALA A 97 2.77 -5.05 13.24
N ILE A 98 3.55 -5.60 12.30
CA ILE A 98 3.05 -6.64 11.38
C ILE A 98 2.57 -7.87 12.12
N LEU A 99 3.27 -8.28 13.18
CA LEU A 99 2.87 -9.41 14.02
C LEU A 99 1.66 -9.11 14.90
N GLY A 100 1.33 -7.84 15.14
CA GLY A 100 0.27 -7.48 16.09
C GLY A 100 0.69 -7.59 17.55
N HIS A 101 1.99 -7.67 17.84
CA HIS A 101 2.49 -7.90 19.19
C HIS A 101 2.65 -6.57 19.96
N THR A 102 1.56 -6.10 20.56
CA THR A 102 1.49 -4.80 21.27
C THR A 102 2.40 -4.72 22.49
N LYS A 103 2.63 -5.84 23.20
CA LYS A 103 3.53 -5.89 24.37
C LYS A 103 4.95 -5.42 24.02
N SER A 104 5.52 -5.89 22.91
CA SER A 104 6.86 -5.44 22.47
C SER A 104 6.86 -4.01 21.97
N LEU A 105 5.76 -3.54 21.34
CA LEU A 105 5.65 -2.13 20.97
C LEU A 105 5.68 -1.23 22.21
N LEU A 106 4.93 -1.56 23.25
CA LEU A 106 4.95 -0.81 24.51
C LEU A 106 6.34 -0.81 25.16
N PHE A 107 7.02 -1.96 25.18
CA PHE A 107 8.39 -2.06 25.68
C PHE A 107 9.35 -1.13 24.92
N ILE A 108 9.30 -1.14 23.58
CA ILE A 108 10.15 -0.29 22.74
C ILE A 108 9.83 1.19 22.96
N TYR A 109 8.55 1.54 23.14
CA TYR A 109 8.17 2.91 23.43
C TYR A 109 8.82 3.41 24.73
N GLU A 110 8.60 2.72 25.85
CA GLU A 110 9.05 3.16 27.17
C GLU A 110 10.58 3.18 27.28
N ASN A 111 11.27 2.21 26.69
CA ASN A 111 12.72 2.04 26.87
C ASN A 111 13.56 2.75 25.80
N VAL A 112 12.99 3.04 24.62
CA VAL A 112 13.75 3.58 23.49
C VAL A 112 13.15 4.89 22.98
N LEU A 113 11.88 4.91 22.60
CA LEU A 113 11.32 6.01 21.82
C LEU A 113 10.94 7.23 22.66
N LYS A 114 10.42 7.04 23.88
CA LYS A 114 9.86 8.10 24.73
C LYS A 114 10.77 9.32 24.87
N ASN A 115 12.08 9.09 24.98
CA ASN A 115 13.09 10.15 25.16
C ASN A 115 13.94 10.41 23.91
N ASN A 116 13.80 9.64 22.83
CA ASN A 116 14.69 9.71 21.67
C ASN A 116 13.97 9.92 20.34
N ILE A 117 12.64 10.08 20.32
CA ILE A 117 11.86 10.17 19.08
C ILE A 117 12.32 11.32 18.15
N LEU A 118 12.81 12.42 18.73
CA LEU A 118 13.33 13.59 18.02
C LEU A 118 14.61 13.30 17.22
N ASN A 119 15.34 12.23 17.55
CA ASN A 119 16.63 11.89 16.92
C ASN A 119 16.46 11.09 15.61
N TYR A 120 15.24 10.75 15.24
CA TYR A 120 14.96 9.91 14.07
C TYR A 120 14.64 10.74 12.83
N ASP A 121 14.99 10.20 11.66
CA ASP A 121 14.70 10.81 10.37
C ASP A 121 13.20 10.68 10.00
N ASN A 122 12.77 11.47 9.00
CA ASN A 122 11.39 11.48 8.50
C ASN A 122 10.87 10.08 8.13
N LYS A 123 11.75 9.27 7.52
CA LYS A 123 11.45 7.89 7.14
C LYS A 123 11.17 7.02 8.36
N SER A 124 12.01 7.10 9.39
CA SER A 124 11.79 6.33 10.62
C SER A 124 10.56 6.81 11.38
N ILE A 125 10.34 8.13 11.47
CA ILE A 125 9.17 8.71 12.16
C ILE A 125 7.87 8.26 11.48
N SER A 126 7.78 8.36 10.16
CA SER A 126 6.59 7.95 9.41
C SER A 126 6.32 6.45 9.55
N LEU A 127 7.36 5.62 9.53
CA LEU A 127 7.23 4.18 9.74
C LEU A 127 6.81 3.83 11.19
N ILE A 128 7.38 4.52 12.20
CA ILE A 128 6.99 4.37 13.60
C ILE A 128 5.53 4.75 13.78
N ALA A 129 5.11 5.93 13.32
CA ALA A 129 3.73 6.41 13.43
C ALA A 129 2.74 5.39 12.83
N TRP A 130 3.01 4.92 11.61
CA TRP A 130 2.21 3.89 10.95
C TRP A 130 2.16 2.59 11.74
N SER A 131 3.28 2.15 12.30
CA SER A 131 3.39 0.88 13.01
C SER A 131 2.57 0.83 14.28
N TYR A 132 2.58 1.89 15.08
CA TYR A 132 1.72 1.98 16.27
C TYR A 132 0.24 2.05 15.86
N ALA A 133 -0.09 2.88 14.87
CA ALA A 133 -1.47 3.01 14.40
C ALA A 133 -2.05 1.76 13.73
N LYS A 134 -1.22 0.87 13.15
CA LYS A 134 -1.65 -0.28 12.33
C LYS A 134 -2.67 -1.18 13.05
N ASN A 135 -2.43 -1.47 14.33
CA ASN A 135 -3.27 -2.35 15.15
C ASN A 135 -4.18 -1.55 16.11
N ASN A 136 -4.51 -0.30 15.75
CA ASN A 136 -5.23 0.65 16.61
C ASN A 136 -4.53 0.88 17.96
N PHE A 137 -3.22 0.67 18.03
CA PHE A 137 -2.45 0.86 19.25
C PHE A 137 -2.00 2.32 19.35
N TYR A 138 -2.70 3.09 20.18
CA TYR A 138 -2.50 4.52 20.29
C TYR A 138 -1.82 4.88 21.62
N LEU A 139 -0.69 5.57 21.52
CA LEU A 139 0.03 6.17 22.66
C LEU A 139 -0.02 7.68 22.50
N SER A 140 -0.79 8.35 23.36
CA SER A 140 -1.07 9.79 23.26
C SER A 140 0.22 10.61 23.20
N ASP A 141 1.12 10.38 24.15
CA ASP A 141 2.36 11.15 24.28
C ASP A 141 3.29 10.96 23.06
N LEU A 142 3.35 9.75 22.51
CA LEU A 142 4.11 9.49 21.28
C LEU A 142 3.58 10.33 20.11
N PHE A 143 2.27 10.37 19.91
CA PHE A 143 1.67 11.13 18.81
C PHE A 143 1.73 12.64 19.03
N ILE A 144 1.76 13.11 20.28
CA ILE A 144 2.02 14.53 20.60
C ILE A 144 3.44 14.92 20.16
N GLU A 145 4.45 14.10 20.47
CA GLU A 145 5.83 14.38 20.02
C GLU A 145 5.97 14.29 18.50
N ILE A 146 5.32 13.30 17.86
CA ILE A 146 5.29 13.20 16.39
C ILE A 146 4.65 14.45 15.77
N ASN A 147 3.55 14.98 16.34
CA ASN A 147 2.93 16.22 15.86
C ASN A 147 3.92 17.41 15.90
N LYS A 148 4.71 17.54 16.97
CA LYS A 148 5.73 18.59 17.08
C LYS A 148 6.78 18.47 15.98
N ILE A 149 7.26 17.25 15.71
CA ILE A 149 8.25 17.00 14.66
C ILE A 149 7.66 17.30 13.27
N LEU A 150 6.43 16.83 13.01
CA LEU A 150 5.77 17.02 11.72
C LEU A 150 5.66 18.51 11.35
N ARG A 151 5.38 19.40 12.32
CA ARG A 151 5.33 20.84 12.06
C ARG A 151 6.64 21.40 11.48
N ALA A 152 7.77 20.83 11.87
CA ALA A 152 9.08 21.24 11.37
C ALA A 152 9.45 20.57 10.03
N CYS A 153 9.13 19.28 9.86
CA CYS A 153 9.66 18.49 8.75
C CYS A 153 8.69 18.16 7.61
N ILE A 154 7.40 18.49 7.72
CA ILE A 154 6.39 18.11 6.71
C ILE A 154 6.70 18.61 5.30
N LYS A 155 7.39 19.76 5.18
CA LYS A 155 7.80 20.35 3.90
C LYS A 155 8.89 19.55 3.20
N THR A 156 9.68 18.76 3.93
CA THR A 156 10.78 17.96 3.37
C THR A 156 10.40 16.50 3.19
N MET A 157 9.25 16.07 3.71
CA MET A 157 8.77 14.70 3.54
C MET A 157 8.44 14.39 2.07
N THR A 158 8.74 13.14 1.72
CA THR A 158 8.36 12.48 0.46
C THR A 158 6.90 12.06 0.49
N LEU A 159 6.32 11.80 -0.69
CA LEU A 159 4.92 11.35 -0.76
C LEU A 159 4.68 10.03 -0.02
N HIS A 160 5.65 9.12 -0.02
CA HIS A 160 5.56 7.86 0.72
C HIS A 160 5.51 8.07 2.24
N GLU A 161 6.33 8.98 2.77
CA GLU A 161 6.30 9.29 4.20
C GLU A 161 4.98 9.97 4.59
N LEU A 162 4.50 10.90 3.75
CA LEU A 162 3.20 11.54 3.94
C LEU A 162 2.05 10.53 3.88
N SER A 163 2.15 9.50 3.04
CA SER A 163 1.13 8.46 2.93
C SER A 163 1.06 7.62 4.20
N LEU A 164 2.21 7.23 4.77
CA LEU A 164 2.30 6.50 6.05
C LEU A 164 1.74 7.33 7.21
N ILE A 165 2.09 8.61 7.28
CA ILE A 165 1.56 9.55 8.28
C ILE A 165 0.05 9.69 8.12
N ALA A 166 -0.46 10.03 6.93
CA ALA A 166 -1.88 10.17 6.69
C ALA A 166 -2.67 8.92 7.12
N TRP A 167 -2.16 7.73 6.78
CA TRP A 167 -2.78 6.48 7.20
C TRP A 167 -2.78 6.29 8.70
N ALA A 168 -1.65 6.55 9.37
CA ALA A 168 -1.53 6.42 10.81
C ALA A 168 -2.60 7.26 11.54
N TYR A 169 -2.74 8.51 11.12
CA TYR A 169 -3.71 9.41 11.71
C TYR A 169 -5.17 9.07 11.39
N SER A 170 -5.43 8.52 10.21
CA SER A 170 -6.78 8.02 9.87
C SER A 170 -7.22 6.85 10.76
N LYS A 171 -6.26 6.05 11.25
CA LYS A 171 -6.54 4.89 12.11
C LYS A 171 -6.82 5.27 13.55
N ILE A 172 -6.09 6.25 14.08
CA ILE A 172 -6.31 6.75 15.45
C ILE A 172 -7.45 7.77 15.52
N ASN A 173 -7.97 8.23 14.38
CA ASN A 173 -9.04 9.22 14.24
C ASN A 173 -8.78 10.53 15.01
N ARG A 174 -7.52 11.00 15.02
CA ARG A 174 -7.05 12.11 15.87
C ARG A 174 -5.93 12.94 15.21
N LEU A 175 -6.10 13.36 13.95
CA LEU A 175 -5.19 14.37 13.38
C LEU A 175 -5.66 15.77 13.77
N PRO A 176 -4.79 16.63 14.34
CA PRO A 176 -5.18 18.01 14.55
C PRO A 176 -5.36 18.74 13.21
N PRO A 177 -6.32 19.69 13.10
CA PRO A 177 -6.69 20.30 11.82
C PRO A 177 -5.55 20.98 11.06
N LEU A 178 -4.56 21.55 11.76
CA LEU A 178 -3.47 22.30 11.13
C LEU A 178 -2.51 21.37 10.38
N GLU A 179 -2.07 20.29 11.02
CA GLU A 179 -1.18 19.27 10.45
C GLU A 179 -1.82 18.64 9.21
N MET A 180 -3.14 18.45 9.23
CA MET A 180 -3.91 17.96 8.09
C MET A 180 -3.87 18.91 6.88
N VAL A 181 -3.96 20.23 7.12
CA VAL A 181 -3.85 21.24 6.07
C VAL A 181 -2.42 21.30 5.53
N CYS A 182 -1.41 21.28 6.40
CA CYS A 182 -0.01 21.27 5.99
C CYS A 182 0.33 20.04 5.13
N LEU A 183 -0.16 18.86 5.51
CA LEU A 183 0.02 17.62 4.75
C LEU A 183 -0.64 17.74 3.38
N LYS A 184 -1.90 18.20 3.34
CA LYS A 184 -2.67 18.41 2.10
C LYS A 184 -1.92 19.36 1.14
N ASN A 185 -1.43 20.48 1.65
CA ASN A 185 -0.69 21.47 0.87
C ASN A 185 0.62 20.90 0.31
N ARG A 186 1.35 20.11 1.10
CA ARG A 186 2.57 19.45 0.62
C ARG A 186 2.27 18.44 -0.49
N VAL A 187 1.19 17.67 -0.35
CA VAL A 187 0.77 16.70 -1.38
C VAL A 187 0.41 17.43 -2.69
N TYR A 188 -0.31 18.56 -2.63
CA TYR A 188 -0.56 19.38 -3.82
C TYR A 188 0.74 19.80 -4.52
N GLN A 189 1.71 20.34 -3.77
CA GLN A 189 2.99 20.77 -4.32
C GLN A 189 3.73 19.63 -5.01
N LEU A 190 3.84 18.47 -4.35
CA LEU A 190 4.54 17.31 -4.90
C LEU A 190 3.87 16.78 -6.17
N LEU A 191 2.53 16.69 -6.19
CA LEU A 191 1.81 16.14 -7.34
C LEU A 191 1.73 17.12 -8.51
N ASN A 192 1.70 18.43 -8.26
CA ASN A 192 1.78 19.43 -9.33
C ASN A 192 3.16 19.41 -10.00
N SER A 193 4.24 19.39 -9.21
CA SER A 193 5.62 19.23 -9.73
C SER A 193 5.76 17.96 -10.57
N LEU A 194 5.22 16.84 -10.06
CA LEU A 194 5.26 15.57 -10.78
C LEU A 194 4.43 15.59 -12.06
N ASP A 195 3.27 16.25 -12.07
CA ASP A 195 2.46 16.39 -13.28
C ASP A 195 3.19 17.20 -14.35
N GLU A 196 3.89 18.27 -13.96
CA GLU A 196 4.74 19.07 -14.85
C GLU A 196 5.87 18.24 -15.46
N GLU A 197 6.63 17.49 -14.63
CA GLU A 197 7.69 16.60 -15.09
C GLU A 197 7.17 15.52 -16.06
N LEU A 198 6.06 14.88 -15.72
CA LEU A 198 5.46 13.85 -16.57
C LEU A 198 4.95 14.44 -17.89
N ASN A 199 4.46 15.68 -17.90
CA ASN A 199 3.99 16.34 -19.13
C ASN A 199 5.16 16.83 -19.99
N ALA A 200 6.27 17.29 -19.40
CA ALA A 200 7.47 17.70 -20.11
C ALA A 200 8.14 16.51 -20.82
N ALA A 201 8.27 15.37 -20.13
CA ALA A 201 8.82 14.15 -20.73
C ALA A 201 8.01 13.67 -21.96
N ALA A 202 6.68 13.86 -21.94
CA ALA A 202 5.81 13.49 -23.06
C ALA A 202 5.98 14.39 -24.29
N LYS A 203 6.38 15.65 -24.12
CA LYS A 203 6.64 16.59 -25.22
C LYS A 203 7.97 16.30 -25.91
N ASN A 204 8.99 15.92 -25.14
CA ASN A 204 10.32 15.63 -25.68
C ASN A 204 10.34 14.33 -26.51
N SER A 205 9.55 13.32 -26.13
CA SER A 205 9.42 12.07 -26.90
C SER A 205 8.71 12.20 -28.25
N THR A 206 7.95 13.29 -28.47
CA THR A 206 7.30 13.57 -29.77
C THR A 206 8.19 14.34 -30.74
N THR A 207 9.26 14.98 -30.28
CA THR A 207 10.18 15.77 -31.14
C THR A 207 11.33 14.97 -31.73
N GLU A 208 11.63 13.76 -31.22
CA GLU A 208 12.73 12.91 -31.73
C GLU A 208 12.27 11.86 -32.77
N GLY A 209 10.98 11.86 -33.16
CA GLY A 209 10.40 10.90 -34.11
C GLY A 209 10.24 11.37 -35.55
N ASP A 210 10.46 12.66 -35.85
CA ASP A 210 10.12 13.26 -37.16
C ASP A 210 11.34 13.60 -38.06
N TYR A 211 12.51 13.03 -37.77
CA TYR A 211 13.64 13.11 -38.71
C TYR A 211 14.11 11.70 -39.09
N ILE A 212 13.53 11.14 -40.16
CA ILE A 212 14.25 10.44 -41.24
C ILE A 212 13.28 10.14 -42.41
N ASN A 213 13.77 10.48 -43.60
CA ASN A 213 13.34 10.13 -44.97
C ASN A 213 12.30 11.00 -45.70
N GLY A 214 12.81 11.72 -46.71
CA GLY A 214 12.19 11.70 -48.04
C GLY A 214 12.24 13.01 -48.81
N GLN A 215 13.33 13.24 -49.56
CA GLN A 215 13.36 14.21 -50.66
C GLN A 215 12.18 13.99 -51.63
N SER A 216 11.43 15.04 -51.99
CA SER A 216 11.57 15.72 -53.29
C SER A 216 10.34 16.58 -53.65
N VAL A 217 10.64 17.55 -54.52
CA VAL A 217 9.76 18.34 -55.39
C VAL A 217 9.26 19.68 -54.87
N ASN A 218 10.03 20.71 -55.26
CA ASN A 218 9.64 22.09 -55.47
C ASN A 218 8.28 22.22 -56.17
N ILE A 219 7.38 23.01 -55.59
CA ILE A 219 6.40 23.80 -56.35
C ILE A 219 6.48 25.23 -55.80
N LYS A 220 6.88 26.16 -56.68
CA LYS A 220 6.76 27.60 -56.45
C LYS A 220 5.34 28.04 -56.77
N GLU A 221 4.88 29.05 -56.01
CA GLU A 221 3.95 30.16 -56.36
C GLU A 221 2.99 30.43 -55.20
N LYS A 222 2.60 31.64 -54.83
CA LYS A 222 3.03 33.04 -55.01
C LYS A 222 2.07 33.82 -54.11
N GLY A 223 2.56 34.79 -53.35
CA GLY A 223 1.86 35.99 -52.84
C GLY A 223 0.53 35.84 -52.10
N THR A 224 0.40 36.42 -50.92
CA THR A 224 -0.24 37.75 -50.74
C THR A 224 -0.02 38.18 -49.29
N GLU A 225 0.55 39.37 -49.12
CA GLU A 225 0.66 40.10 -47.87
C GLU A 225 -0.73 40.48 -47.35
N CYS A 226 -0.91 40.52 -46.03
CA CYS A 226 -1.63 41.64 -45.43
C CYS A 226 -1.17 41.82 -43.99
N GLU A 227 -0.64 43.01 -43.76
CA GLU A 227 -0.07 43.55 -42.54
C GLU A 227 -1.13 44.01 -41.54
N ASN A 228 -0.62 44.48 -40.38
CA ASN A 228 -1.10 45.59 -39.54
C ASN A 228 -2.07 45.22 -38.40
N LEU A 229 -1.93 45.67 -37.15
CA LEU A 229 -1.09 46.66 -36.45
C LEU A 229 -1.05 46.22 -34.96
N GLU A 230 0.11 46.15 -34.28
CA GLU A 230 0.76 47.23 -33.50
C GLU A 230 -0.06 47.89 -32.39
N CYS A 231 0.48 47.82 -31.15
CA CYS A 231 0.84 48.91 -30.22
C CYS A 231 0.95 48.29 -28.80
N THR A 232 1.94 48.49 -27.92
CA THR A 232 2.89 49.58 -27.60
C THR A 232 4.05 48.92 -26.81
N LYS A 233 5.35 49.14 -27.09
CA LYS A 233 6.21 50.28 -26.70
C LYS A 233 6.10 50.68 -25.21
N ASN A 234 7.15 51.02 -24.47
CA ASN A 234 8.60 50.88 -24.53
C ASN A 234 9.14 51.61 -23.28
N ASP A 235 10.38 51.33 -22.91
CA ASP A 235 11.42 52.26 -22.40
C ASP A 235 12.23 51.60 -21.26
N SER A 236 13.56 51.62 -21.22
CA SER A 236 14.57 52.06 -22.18
C SER A 236 15.96 51.60 -21.68
N GLN A 237 16.81 51.14 -22.62
CA GLN A 237 18.27 51.34 -22.84
C GLN A 237 19.28 51.33 -21.65
N VAL A 238 20.56 50.91 -21.75
CA VAL A 238 21.61 51.21 -22.75
C VAL A 238 22.79 50.19 -22.68
N LYS A 239 23.16 49.67 -23.85
CA LYS A 239 24.47 49.31 -24.48
C LYS A 239 25.72 48.88 -23.66
N GLY A 240 26.42 47.86 -24.21
CA GLY A 240 27.89 47.78 -24.19
C GLY A 240 28.53 46.45 -24.64
N SER A 241 28.68 46.27 -25.97
CA SER A 241 29.82 45.67 -26.73
C SER A 241 30.53 44.33 -26.36
N HIS A 242 30.56 43.42 -27.36
CA HIS A 242 31.44 42.23 -27.66
C HIS A 242 32.97 42.56 -27.67
N PRO A 243 33.97 41.64 -27.89
CA PRO A 243 33.92 40.19 -28.28
C PRO A 243 35.03 39.19 -27.76
N TYR A 244 34.82 37.88 -28.06
CA TYR A 244 35.75 36.77 -28.47
C TYR A 244 37.23 36.66 -28.00
N TYR A 245 37.70 35.46 -27.57
CA TYR A 245 38.46 34.42 -28.34
C TYR A 245 39.23 33.40 -27.44
N ASP A 246 39.19 32.12 -27.87
CA ASP A 246 40.11 30.95 -27.82
C ASP A 246 41.18 30.59 -26.75
N SER A 247 41.39 29.25 -26.72
CA SER A 247 42.65 28.45 -26.64
C SER A 247 43.16 27.95 -25.29
N ALA A 248 43.27 26.61 -25.13
CA ALA A 248 44.50 25.83 -25.36
C ALA A 248 44.41 24.43 -24.69
N GLU A 249 44.77 23.39 -25.45
CA GLU A 249 45.08 22.03 -25.01
C GLU A 249 46.46 21.98 -24.31
N ASP A 250 46.69 20.99 -23.43
CA ASP A 250 47.95 20.24 -23.45
C ASP A 250 47.85 18.92 -22.66
N ASP A 251 48.57 17.95 -23.21
CA ASP A 251 48.52 16.49 -23.07
C ASP A 251 49.79 16.02 -22.33
N PHE A 252 49.75 14.99 -21.47
CA PHE A 252 50.96 14.22 -21.11
C PHE A 252 50.62 12.82 -20.57
N ASN A 253 51.02 11.82 -21.36
CA ASN A 253 51.12 10.40 -21.03
C ASN A 253 52.49 10.08 -20.39
N GLU A 254 52.54 9.12 -19.47
CA GLU A 254 53.73 8.29 -19.26
C GLU A 254 53.37 6.85 -18.82
N ARG A 255 54.01 5.87 -19.47
CA ARG A 255 53.90 4.41 -19.29
C ARG A 255 55.25 3.86 -18.81
N ASN A 256 55.23 2.82 -17.97
CA ASN A 256 56.14 1.64 -17.84
C ASN A 256 55.82 0.95 -16.50
N GLY A 257 55.81 -0.38 -16.24
CA GLY A 257 56.14 -1.61 -16.95
C GLY A 257 56.68 -2.68 -15.95
N ARG A 258 55.98 -3.83 -15.80
CA ARG A 258 56.39 -5.17 -15.30
C ARG A 258 56.54 -5.48 -13.79
N ASN A 259 55.73 -6.42 -13.27
CA ASN A 259 56.13 -7.81 -12.90
C ASN A 259 54.97 -8.60 -12.28
N GLU A 260 54.81 -9.85 -12.72
CA GLU A 260 53.82 -10.85 -12.33
C GLU A 260 54.15 -11.50 -10.97
N MET A 261 53.14 -11.76 -10.13
CA MET A 261 53.04 -13.03 -9.39
C MET A 261 51.60 -13.25 -8.89
N GLU A 262 51.01 -14.36 -9.34
CA GLU A 262 49.63 -14.77 -9.16
C GLU A 262 49.26 -15.10 -7.70
N ARG A 263 48.11 -14.61 -7.25
CA ARG A 263 47.23 -15.35 -6.32
C ARG A 263 45.81 -15.31 -6.88
N HIS A 264 45.32 -16.47 -7.28
CA HIS A 264 43.92 -16.69 -7.62
C HIS A 264 43.03 -16.43 -6.41
N GLU A 265 42.31 -15.31 -6.41
CA GLU A 265 41.00 -15.20 -5.78
C GLU A 265 39.98 -15.11 -6.92
N HIS A 266 39.10 -16.12 -7.03
CA HIS A 266 37.92 -16.05 -7.88
C HIS A 266 36.98 -14.97 -7.32
N GLY A 267 37.22 -13.72 -7.73
CA GLY A 267 36.25 -12.65 -7.66
C GLY A 267 35.12 -12.93 -8.64
N LEU A 268 34.01 -13.47 -8.12
CA LEU A 268 32.72 -13.31 -8.79
C LEU A 268 32.33 -11.85 -8.66
N GLU A 269 32.79 -11.04 -9.63
CA GLU A 269 32.27 -9.70 -9.86
C GLU A 269 30.76 -9.81 -10.08
N ASN A 270 30.01 -9.41 -9.05
CA ASN A 270 28.60 -9.10 -9.19
C ASN A 270 28.50 -7.88 -10.12
N MET A 271 28.29 -8.12 -11.41
CA MET A 271 27.70 -7.10 -12.28
C MET A 271 26.30 -6.79 -11.75
N TYR A 272 26.23 -5.77 -10.89
CA TYR A 272 24.99 -5.06 -10.62
C TYR A 272 24.57 -4.38 -11.92
N GLU A 273 23.59 -4.94 -12.62
CA GLU A 273 22.71 -4.12 -13.44
C GLU A 273 21.99 -3.16 -12.50
N ASP A 274 22.56 -1.96 -12.37
CA ASP A 274 21.99 -0.83 -11.64
C ASP A 274 20.72 -0.38 -12.36
N ASN A 275 19.60 -1.04 -12.05
CA ASN A 275 18.29 -0.66 -12.53
C ASN A 275 17.89 0.65 -11.84
N ASP A 276 17.96 1.76 -12.59
CA ASP A 276 17.51 3.12 -12.23
C ASP A 276 16.07 3.16 -11.65
N GLU A 277 15.29 2.10 -11.84
CA GLU A 277 13.91 1.93 -11.37
C GLU A 277 13.71 1.80 -9.86
N ASN A 278 14.77 1.57 -9.07
CA ASN A 278 14.69 1.43 -7.61
C ASN A 278 15.20 2.66 -6.84
N LYS A 279 15.63 3.74 -7.52
CA LYS A 279 15.99 4.99 -6.85
C LYS A 279 14.76 5.60 -6.16
N ILE A 280 14.93 5.92 -4.88
CA ILE A 280 13.93 6.65 -4.09
C ILE A 280 14.03 8.11 -4.53
N ASP A 281 13.09 8.56 -5.35
CA ASP A 281 12.97 9.97 -5.71
C ASP A 281 12.20 10.76 -4.64
N ILE A 282 12.08 12.07 -4.83
CA ILE A 282 11.34 12.99 -3.94
C ILE A 282 9.85 12.64 -3.79
N HIS A 283 9.30 11.82 -4.69
CA HIS A 283 7.92 11.34 -4.68
C HIS A 283 7.80 9.93 -4.06
N GLY A 284 8.91 9.33 -3.62
CA GLY A 284 8.95 7.91 -3.26
C GLY A 284 9.03 7.02 -4.50
N CYS A 285 9.52 5.79 -4.34
CA CYS A 285 9.75 4.85 -5.45
C CYS A 285 8.59 4.87 -6.48
N LYS A 286 8.86 5.30 -7.73
CA LYS A 286 7.86 5.49 -8.80
C LYS A 286 6.89 4.30 -8.95
N LYS A 287 7.36 3.08 -8.67
CA LYS A 287 6.57 1.83 -8.69
C LYS A 287 5.43 1.77 -7.67
N ASN A 288 5.47 2.58 -6.61
CA ASN A 288 4.49 2.63 -5.51
C ASN A 288 3.66 3.92 -5.49
N LEU A 289 3.88 4.86 -6.42
CA LEU A 289 3.20 6.15 -6.47
C LEU A 289 1.67 6.04 -6.39
N SER A 290 1.05 5.13 -7.15
CA SER A 290 -0.41 4.92 -7.10
C SER A 290 -0.89 4.43 -5.73
N GLN A 291 -0.09 3.59 -5.07
CA GLN A 291 -0.40 3.05 -3.75
C GLN A 291 -0.35 4.17 -2.71
N ASP A 292 0.67 5.02 -2.74
CA ASP A 292 0.84 6.14 -1.80
C ASP A 292 -0.30 7.16 -1.95
N ILE A 293 -0.62 7.55 -3.19
CA ILE A 293 -1.75 8.46 -3.46
C ILE A 293 -3.08 7.85 -2.99
N CYS A 294 -3.33 6.58 -3.30
CA CYS A 294 -4.57 5.91 -2.88
C CYS A 294 -4.68 5.78 -1.35
N MET A 295 -3.55 5.63 -0.67
CA MET A 295 -3.51 5.57 0.79
C MET A 295 -3.80 6.94 1.41
N ILE A 296 -3.21 8.02 0.89
CA ILE A 296 -3.54 9.41 1.29
C ILE A 296 -5.02 9.68 1.05
N MET A 297 -5.51 9.38 -0.15
CA MET A 297 -6.89 9.59 -0.56
C MET A 297 -7.89 8.90 0.39
N LYS A 298 -7.67 7.60 0.69
CA LYS A 298 -8.50 6.86 1.66
C LYS A 298 -8.41 7.44 3.07
N SER A 299 -7.22 7.87 3.49
CA SER A 299 -6.98 8.44 4.82
C SER A 299 -7.81 9.71 5.02
N TYR A 300 -7.80 10.62 4.03
CA TYR A 300 -8.58 11.86 4.10
C TYR A 300 -10.09 11.60 4.06
N ALA A 301 -10.54 10.62 3.28
CA ALA A 301 -11.95 10.23 3.26
C ALA A 301 -12.46 9.76 4.63
N ILE A 302 -11.61 9.07 5.39
CA ILE A 302 -11.93 8.62 6.75
C ILE A 302 -11.92 9.79 7.75
N MET A 303 -10.91 10.67 7.67
CA MET A 303 -10.72 11.76 8.64
C MET A 303 -11.65 12.96 8.41
N ASN A 304 -11.93 13.31 7.16
CA ASN A 304 -12.73 14.47 6.78
C ASN A 304 -13.70 14.11 5.66
N ARG A 305 -14.91 13.69 6.07
CA ARG A 305 -16.01 13.32 5.18
C ARG A 305 -16.68 14.51 4.48
N THR A 306 -16.35 15.74 4.85
CA THR A 306 -17.01 16.95 4.33
C THR A 306 -16.29 17.60 3.15
N ASP A 307 -15.01 17.28 2.92
CA ASP A 307 -14.20 17.88 1.86
C ASP A 307 -13.85 16.86 0.76
N PRO A 308 -14.72 16.67 -0.25
CA PRO A 308 -14.43 15.78 -1.36
C PRO A 308 -13.50 16.42 -2.41
N PHE A 309 -13.16 17.71 -2.32
CA PHE A 309 -12.34 18.39 -3.34
C PHE A 309 -10.94 17.81 -3.42
N PHE A 310 -10.35 17.47 -2.26
CA PHE A 310 -9.05 16.82 -2.24
C PHE A 310 -9.11 15.43 -2.87
N PHE A 311 -10.19 14.67 -2.63
CA PHE A 311 -10.43 13.41 -3.33
C PHE A 311 -10.47 13.60 -4.84
N PHE A 312 -11.24 14.57 -5.35
CA PHE A 312 -11.34 14.81 -6.80
C PHE A 312 -10.00 15.19 -7.43
N PHE A 313 -9.19 15.99 -6.75
CA PHE A 313 -7.83 16.32 -7.21
C PHE A 313 -6.97 15.05 -7.37
N LEU A 314 -6.87 14.23 -6.31
CA LEU A 314 -6.06 13.01 -6.34
C LEU A 314 -6.61 11.98 -7.34
N PHE A 315 -7.93 11.84 -7.41
CA PHE A 315 -8.61 10.95 -8.34
C PHE A 315 -8.33 11.36 -9.80
N ASN A 316 -8.47 12.64 -10.13
CA ASN A 316 -8.20 13.15 -11.47
C ASN A 316 -6.72 12.97 -11.86
N PHE A 317 -5.79 13.22 -10.95
CA PHE A 317 -4.37 12.94 -11.16
C PHE A 317 -4.13 11.46 -11.50
N ILE A 318 -4.71 10.54 -10.73
CA ILE A 318 -4.60 9.09 -10.99
C ILE A 318 -5.20 8.74 -12.36
N ILE A 319 -6.43 9.16 -12.65
CA ILE A 319 -7.13 8.80 -13.90
C ILE A 319 -6.38 9.34 -15.12
N LYS A 320 -5.90 10.59 -15.08
CA LYS A 320 -5.09 11.20 -16.15
C LYS A 320 -3.86 10.34 -16.43
N ASN A 321 -3.13 9.96 -15.40
CA ASN A 321 -1.87 9.22 -15.55
C ASN A 321 -2.07 7.73 -15.91
N ILE A 322 -3.18 7.10 -15.48
CA ILE A 322 -3.56 5.75 -15.94
C ILE A 322 -3.89 5.78 -17.43
N LYS A 323 -4.67 6.75 -17.90
CA LYS A 323 -5.02 6.88 -19.33
C LYS A 323 -3.81 7.06 -20.23
N ASN A 324 -2.79 7.75 -19.73
CA ASN A 324 -1.54 7.97 -20.43
C ASN A 324 -0.53 6.82 -20.24
N ASN A 325 -0.94 5.69 -19.66
CA ASN A 325 -0.10 4.53 -19.35
C ASN A 325 1.15 4.85 -18.48
N LYS A 326 1.12 5.95 -17.72
CA LYS A 326 2.24 6.38 -16.87
C LYS A 326 2.22 5.72 -15.49
N ILE A 327 1.03 5.34 -15.03
CA ILE A 327 0.83 4.75 -13.71
C ILE A 327 -0.09 3.53 -13.82
N MET A 328 0.25 2.47 -13.08
CA MET A 328 -0.63 1.32 -12.89
C MET A 328 -1.34 1.39 -11.54
N ILE A 329 -2.60 0.97 -11.48
CA ILE A 329 -3.35 0.85 -10.23
C ILE A 329 -3.36 -0.60 -9.73
N THR A 330 -3.29 -0.77 -8.41
CA THR A 330 -3.36 -2.08 -7.74
C THR A 330 -4.78 -2.37 -7.24
N ALA A 331 -5.11 -3.62 -6.92
CA ALA A 331 -6.37 -3.95 -6.25
C ALA A 331 -6.59 -3.16 -4.95
N GLN A 332 -5.51 -2.89 -4.21
CA GLN A 332 -5.57 -2.04 -3.01
C GLN A 332 -5.97 -0.61 -3.37
N GLY A 333 -5.41 -0.03 -4.44
CA GLY A 333 -5.79 1.30 -4.92
C GLY A 333 -7.25 1.38 -5.37
N ILE A 334 -7.73 0.38 -6.11
CA ILE A 334 -9.14 0.28 -6.51
C ILE A 334 -10.06 0.18 -5.28
N THR A 335 -9.67 -0.59 -4.27
CA THR A 335 -10.40 -0.69 -3.01
C THR A 335 -10.47 0.67 -2.31
N SER A 336 -9.37 1.42 -2.27
CA SER A 336 -9.34 2.77 -1.71
C SER A 336 -10.30 3.72 -2.44
N ILE A 337 -10.37 3.67 -3.78
CA ILE A 337 -11.31 4.48 -4.56
C ILE A 337 -12.75 4.19 -4.12
N TRP A 338 -13.15 2.92 -4.07
CA TRP A 338 -14.52 2.54 -3.65
C TRP A 338 -14.85 3.01 -2.24
N VAL A 339 -13.90 2.88 -1.31
CA VAL A 339 -14.08 3.38 0.06
C VAL A 339 -14.25 4.89 0.07
N CYS A 340 -13.45 5.66 -0.67
CA CYS A 340 -13.61 7.10 -0.75
C CYS A 340 -14.98 7.50 -1.30
N LEU A 341 -15.44 6.85 -2.37
CA LEU A 341 -16.78 7.11 -2.92
C LEU A 341 -17.86 6.89 -1.87
N ARG A 342 -17.74 5.83 -1.07
CA ARG A 342 -18.64 5.52 0.04
C ARG A 342 -18.61 6.57 1.14
N GLU A 343 -17.42 6.94 1.63
CA GLU A 343 -17.29 7.88 2.77
C GLU A 343 -17.79 9.29 2.42
N TYR A 344 -17.63 9.71 1.16
CA TYR A 344 -18.12 11.00 0.64
C TYR A 344 -19.53 10.95 0.03
N ASP A 345 -20.19 9.77 0.00
CA ASP A 345 -21.46 9.53 -0.72
C ASP A 345 -21.47 10.04 -2.17
N ILE A 346 -20.36 9.87 -2.90
CA ILE A 346 -20.22 10.38 -4.27
C ILE A 346 -20.97 9.47 -5.24
N LYS A 347 -22.07 10.00 -5.80
CA LYS A 347 -22.91 9.34 -6.81
C LYS A 347 -22.75 9.88 -8.22
N ASN A 348 -21.70 10.66 -8.48
CA ASN A 348 -21.43 11.22 -9.80
C ASN A 348 -21.22 10.09 -10.83
N LYS A 349 -22.04 10.08 -11.89
CA LYS A 349 -22.04 9.03 -12.91
C LYS A 349 -20.67 8.85 -13.58
N ASN A 350 -19.98 9.94 -13.91
CA ASN A 350 -18.68 9.86 -14.59
C ASN A 350 -17.61 9.25 -13.69
N VAL A 351 -17.61 9.61 -12.41
CA VAL A 351 -16.65 9.09 -11.42
C VAL A 351 -16.92 7.60 -11.15
N ILE A 352 -18.19 7.21 -11.00
CA ILE A 352 -18.58 5.81 -10.86
C ILE A 352 -18.17 5.01 -12.08
N GLU A 353 -18.39 5.52 -13.30
CA GLU A 353 -18.00 4.83 -14.52
C GLU A 353 -16.49 4.54 -14.58
N TYR A 354 -15.65 5.52 -14.20
CA TYR A 354 -14.21 5.29 -14.10
C TYR A 354 -13.87 4.24 -13.03
N ALA A 355 -14.50 4.29 -11.86
CA ALA A 355 -14.28 3.29 -10.80
C ALA A 355 -14.68 1.87 -11.27
N LEU A 356 -15.76 1.75 -12.04
CA LEU A 356 -16.20 0.49 -12.64
C LEU A 356 -15.21 -0.02 -13.68
N GLU A 357 -14.70 0.84 -14.57
CA GLU A 357 -13.69 0.44 -15.56
C GLU A 357 -12.38 0.00 -14.90
N LEU A 358 -11.89 0.71 -13.88
CA LEU A 358 -10.72 0.29 -13.12
C LEU A 358 -10.94 -1.05 -12.41
N SER A 359 -12.18 -1.32 -11.98
CA SER A 359 -12.51 -2.56 -11.26
C SER A 359 -12.41 -3.82 -12.13
N ARG A 360 -12.30 -3.68 -13.45
CA ARG A 360 -12.07 -4.81 -14.37
C ARG A 360 -10.78 -5.57 -14.06
N PHE A 361 -9.77 -4.86 -13.56
CA PHE A 361 -8.49 -5.45 -13.19
C PHE A 361 -8.55 -6.32 -11.94
N LEU A 362 -9.58 -6.16 -11.09
CA LEU A 362 -9.72 -6.95 -9.86
C LEU A 362 -9.75 -8.44 -10.15
N ARG A 363 -10.41 -8.88 -11.23
CA ARG A 363 -10.51 -10.31 -11.57
C ARG A 363 -9.15 -10.97 -11.84
N LEU A 364 -8.23 -10.22 -12.45
CA LEU A 364 -6.90 -10.71 -12.82
C LEU A 364 -5.89 -10.59 -11.68
N ASP A 365 -6.18 -9.77 -10.68
CA ASP A 365 -5.30 -9.54 -9.54
C ASP A 365 -5.48 -10.64 -8.47
N HIS A 366 -4.48 -11.51 -8.35
CA HIS A 366 -4.46 -12.58 -7.37
C HIS A 366 -4.26 -12.06 -5.93
N THR A 367 -3.80 -10.82 -5.77
CA THR A 367 -3.54 -10.19 -4.46
C THR A 367 -4.81 -9.71 -3.75
N VAL A 368 -5.97 -9.75 -4.43
CA VAL A 368 -7.28 -9.45 -3.83
C VAL A 368 -7.54 -10.35 -2.63
N ASN A 369 -7.67 -9.75 -1.45
CA ASN A 369 -7.88 -10.46 -0.19
C ASN A 369 -9.31 -10.28 0.36
N SER A 370 -9.61 -10.97 1.45
CA SER A 370 -10.94 -10.96 2.10
C SER A 370 -11.40 -9.57 2.54
N SER A 371 -10.47 -8.75 3.07
CA SER A 371 -10.78 -7.40 3.54
C SER A 371 -11.09 -6.46 2.38
N MET A 372 -10.35 -6.56 1.27
CA MET A 372 -10.64 -5.78 0.06
C MET A 372 -12.02 -6.09 -0.49
N MET A 373 -12.40 -7.37 -0.58
CA MET A 373 -13.73 -7.76 -1.05
C MET A 373 -14.84 -7.20 -0.15
N HIS A 374 -14.66 -7.31 1.17
CA HIS A 374 -15.60 -6.77 2.15
C HIS A 374 -15.80 -5.26 2.00
N GLU A 375 -14.72 -4.51 1.88
CA GLU A 375 -14.75 -3.06 1.72
C GLU A 375 -15.45 -2.64 0.44
N ILE A 376 -15.18 -3.33 -0.69
CA ILE A 376 -15.82 -3.01 -1.97
C ILE A 376 -17.31 -3.38 -1.93
N VAL A 377 -17.68 -4.57 -1.46
CA VAL A 377 -19.10 -5.00 -1.34
C VAL A 377 -19.88 -4.02 -0.45
N THR A 378 -19.29 -3.62 0.68
CA THR A 378 -19.91 -2.64 1.58
C THR A 378 -20.05 -1.28 0.90
N SER A 379 -19.08 -0.87 0.09
CA SER A 379 -19.12 0.40 -0.64
C SER A 379 -20.20 0.43 -1.71
N ILE A 380 -20.29 -0.61 -2.55
CA ILE A 380 -21.35 -0.69 -3.57
C ILE A 380 -22.75 -0.79 -2.95
N HIS A 381 -22.87 -1.49 -1.81
CA HIS A 381 -24.13 -1.59 -1.09
C HIS A 381 -24.59 -0.22 -0.57
N LYS A 382 -23.74 0.49 0.18
CA LYS A 382 -24.09 1.82 0.72
C LYS A 382 -24.37 2.86 -0.37
N LEU A 383 -23.63 2.80 -1.48
CA LEU A 383 -23.87 3.67 -2.64
C LEU A 383 -25.08 3.23 -3.49
N LYS A 384 -25.70 2.09 -3.17
CA LYS A 384 -26.83 1.48 -3.91
C LYS A 384 -26.49 1.20 -5.38
N ILE A 385 -25.24 0.85 -5.67
CA ILE A 385 -24.76 0.54 -7.02
C ILE A 385 -25.04 -0.93 -7.33
N LYS A 386 -25.85 -1.18 -8.36
CA LYS A 386 -26.20 -2.53 -8.85
C LYS A 386 -25.66 -2.81 -10.26
N ASP A 387 -24.44 -2.35 -10.54
CA ASP A 387 -23.79 -2.61 -11.83
C ASP A 387 -23.26 -4.05 -11.90
N ARG A 388 -23.60 -4.77 -12.97
CA ARG A 388 -23.22 -6.18 -13.16
C ARG A 388 -21.70 -6.37 -13.32
N ARG A 389 -20.97 -5.37 -13.83
CA ARG A 389 -19.51 -5.46 -14.08
C ARG A 389 -18.76 -5.68 -12.77
N ILE A 390 -18.98 -4.83 -11.77
CA ILE A 390 -18.31 -4.96 -10.47
C ILE A 390 -18.74 -6.22 -9.73
N LEU A 391 -20.03 -6.55 -9.75
CA LEU A 391 -20.56 -7.76 -9.11
C LEU A 391 -19.92 -9.03 -9.69
N TYR A 392 -19.77 -9.10 -11.01
CA TYR A 392 -19.13 -10.22 -11.68
C TYR A 392 -17.67 -10.42 -11.21
N HIS A 393 -16.90 -9.33 -11.09
CA HIS A 393 -15.52 -9.39 -10.60
C HIS A 393 -15.43 -9.81 -9.13
N LEU A 394 -16.37 -9.36 -8.29
CA LEU A 394 -16.43 -9.75 -6.88
C LEU A 394 -16.83 -11.21 -6.71
N PHE A 395 -17.84 -11.68 -7.45
CA PHE A 395 -18.33 -13.06 -7.33
C PHE A 395 -17.25 -14.07 -7.72
N TYR A 396 -16.42 -13.76 -8.72
CA TYR A 396 -15.28 -14.60 -9.09
C TYR A 396 -14.36 -14.89 -7.90
N HIS A 397 -14.04 -13.88 -7.09
CA HIS A 397 -13.18 -14.06 -5.91
C HIS A 397 -13.94 -14.64 -4.73
N LEU A 398 -15.18 -14.18 -4.48
CA LEU A 398 -15.99 -14.67 -3.36
C LEU A 398 -16.26 -16.17 -3.46
N LYS A 399 -16.62 -16.69 -4.65
CA LYS A 399 -16.85 -18.13 -4.87
C LYS A 399 -15.62 -18.99 -4.54
N ARG A 400 -14.40 -18.44 -4.70
CA ARG A 400 -13.14 -19.17 -4.49
C ARG A 400 -12.55 -18.99 -3.09
N LYS A 401 -12.78 -17.82 -2.47
CA LYS A 401 -12.06 -17.40 -1.27
C LYS A 401 -12.95 -17.27 -0.02
N CYS A 402 -14.29 -17.31 -0.14
CA CYS A 402 -15.21 -17.10 1.00
C CYS A 402 -14.96 -18.04 2.19
N ILE A 403 -14.62 -19.31 1.90
CA ILE A 403 -14.30 -20.32 2.93
C ILE A 403 -13.13 -19.87 3.82
N ASN A 404 -12.17 -19.13 3.26
CA ASN A 404 -10.98 -18.67 3.98
C ASN A 404 -11.12 -17.25 4.55
N MET A 405 -12.28 -16.61 4.38
CA MET A 405 -12.50 -15.25 4.90
C MET A 405 -12.64 -15.26 6.44
N HIS A 406 -12.29 -14.12 7.05
CA HIS A 406 -12.65 -13.83 8.43
C HIS A 406 -14.18 -13.84 8.58
N VAL A 407 -14.68 -14.41 9.68
CA VAL A 407 -16.11 -14.69 9.86
C VAL A 407 -16.98 -13.43 9.84
N GLN A 408 -16.51 -12.33 10.46
CA GLN A 408 -17.25 -11.05 10.45
C GLN A 408 -17.33 -10.45 9.04
N HIS A 409 -16.26 -10.54 8.24
CA HIS A 409 -16.30 -10.07 6.86
C HIS A 409 -17.26 -10.90 6.00
N LEU A 410 -17.31 -12.22 6.24
CA LEU A 410 -18.23 -13.11 5.55
C LEU A 410 -19.68 -12.77 5.89
N TYR A 411 -19.98 -12.58 7.18
CA TYR A 411 -21.29 -12.17 7.67
C TYR A 411 -21.76 -10.88 6.99
N ASP A 412 -20.96 -9.81 7.06
CA ASP A 412 -21.31 -8.51 6.49
C ASP A 412 -21.58 -8.57 4.98
N ILE A 413 -20.79 -9.35 4.24
CA ILE A 413 -20.99 -9.54 2.80
C ILE A 413 -22.34 -10.22 2.53
N ILE A 414 -22.68 -11.25 3.29
CA ILE A 414 -23.95 -11.99 3.11
C ILE A 414 -25.13 -11.06 3.39
N ILE A 415 -25.07 -10.26 4.46
CA ILE A 415 -26.11 -9.26 4.76
C ILE A 415 -26.24 -8.27 3.60
N ASN A 416 -25.14 -7.64 3.18
CA ASN A 416 -25.15 -6.64 2.12
C ASN A 416 -25.70 -7.21 0.80
N LEU A 417 -25.31 -8.42 0.41
CA LEU A 417 -25.77 -9.05 -0.83
C LEU A 417 -27.25 -9.45 -0.76
N HIS A 418 -27.73 -9.90 0.41
CA HIS A 418 -29.15 -10.16 0.64
C HIS A 418 -29.99 -8.88 0.53
N GLU A 419 -29.57 -7.79 1.18
CA GLU A 419 -30.23 -6.49 1.11
C GLU A 419 -30.24 -5.91 -0.32
N MET A 420 -29.18 -6.20 -1.10
CA MET A 420 -29.12 -5.86 -2.52
C MET A 420 -30.03 -6.73 -3.42
N LYS A 421 -30.64 -7.80 -2.89
CA LYS A 421 -31.44 -8.82 -3.61
C LYS A 421 -30.64 -9.56 -4.68
N ILE A 422 -29.42 -9.98 -4.35
CA ILE A 422 -28.55 -10.73 -5.25
C ILE A 422 -28.78 -12.23 -5.08
N ASN A 423 -29.23 -12.88 -6.16
CA ASN A 423 -29.57 -14.30 -6.18
C ASN A 423 -28.65 -15.07 -7.15
N ASP A 424 -27.41 -15.37 -6.73
CA ASP A 424 -26.48 -16.25 -7.46
C ASP A 424 -26.33 -17.58 -6.72
N ASP A 425 -26.82 -18.67 -7.32
CA ASP A 425 -26.96 -19.97 -6.65
C ASP A 425 -25.62 -20.57 -6.22
N ASP A 426 -24.61 -20.51 -7.09
CA ASP A 426 -23.27 -21.02 -6.77
C ASP A 426 -22.65 -20.25 -5.61
N LEU A 427 -22.81 -18.93 -5.59
CA LEU A 427 -22.27 -18.08 -4.54
C LEU A 427 -22.94 -18.39 -3.20
N TRP A 428 -24.26 -18.48 -3.17
CA TRP A 428 -25.03 -18.83 -1.97
C TRP A 428 -24.69 -20.23 -1.45
N LYS A 429 -24.45 -21.19 -2.34
CA LYS A 429 -23.95 -22.53 -1.97
C LYS A 429 -22.58 -22.45 -1.30
N GLN A 430 -21.65 -21.66 -1.84
CA GLN A 430 -20.33 -21.47 -1.24
C GLN A 430 -20.42 -20.75 0.12
N PHE A 431 -21.32 -19.77 0.28
CA PHE A 431 -21.58 -19.15 1.58
C PHE A 431 -22.12 -20.15 2.60
N GLY A 432 -23.04 -21.02 2.20
CA GLY A 432 -23.56 -22.09 3.07
C GLY A 432 -22.46 -23.03 3.57
N VAL A 433 -21.50 -23.39 2.72
CA VAL A 433 -20.33 -24.20 3.12
C VAL A 433 -19.40 -23.44 4.07
N ALA A 434 -19.15 -22.15 3.81
CA ALA A 434 -18.28 -21.33 4.64
C ALA A 434 -18.87 -21.09 6.05
N ILE A 435 -20.17 -20.83 6.14
CA ILE A 435 -20.91 -20.61 7.40
C ILE A 435 -20.90 -21.86 8.27
N GLN A 436 -21.16 -23.05 7.71
CA GLN A 436 -21.13 -24.31 8.47
C GLN A 436 -19.80 -24.54 9.19
N LYS A 437 -18.69 -24.00 8.67
CA LYS A 437 -17.35 -24.17 9.26
C LYS A 437 -16.97 -23.12 10.30
N LYS A 438 -17.60 -21.94 10.27
CA LYS A 438 -17.07 -20.74 10.94
C LYS A 438 -18.11 -19.94 11.72
N ALA A 439 -19.40 -20.12 11.46
CA ALA A 439 -20.44 -19.27 12.04
C ALA A 439 -20.57 -19.41 13.56
N ILE A 440 -20.02 -20.48 14.16
CA ILE A 440 -19.93 -20.61 15.62
C ILE A 440 -19.11 -19.47 16.26
N ASP A 441 -18.20 -18.84 15.52
CA ASP A 441 -17.40 -17.70 15.99
C ASP A 441 -18.21 -16.39 16.00
N LEU A 442 -19.44 -16.37 15.47
CA LEU A 442 -20.33 -15.22 15.49
C LEU A 442 -21.12 -15.12 16.81
N GLU A 443 -21.71 -13.96 17.03
CA GLU A 443 -22.67 -13.76 18.11
C GLU A 443 -24.02 -14.42 17.82
N LEU A 444 -24.76 -14.80 18.86
CA LEU A 444 -26.06 -15.46 18.74
C LEU A 444 -27.04 -14.71 17.82
N THR A 445 -27.11 -13.38 17.94
CA THR A 445 -27.98 -12.52 17.11
C THR A 445 -27.61 -12.60 15.62
N GLN A 446 -26.32 -12.65 15.32
CA GLN A 446 -25.80 -12.76 13.96
C GLN A 446 -26.12 -14.14 13.36
N ILE A 447 -25.98 -15.22 14.14
CA ILE A 447 -26.30 -16.59 13.70
C ILE A 447 -27.80 -16.70 13.40
N LYS A 448 -28.67 -16.19 14.28
CA LYS A 448 -30.12 -16.13 14.04
C LYS A 448 -30.47 -15.35 12.76
N LYS A 449 -29.79 -14.23 12.51
CA LYS A 449 -29.97 -13.45 11.28
C LYS A 449 -29.56 -14.24 10.04
N LEU A 450 -28.43 -14.94 10.08
CA LEU A 450 -28.00 -15.83 8.98
C LEU A 450 -29.02 -16.95 8.74
N HIS A 451 -29.49 -17.61 9.80
CA HIS A 451 -30.52 -18.65 9.69
C HIS A 451 -31.76 -18.14 8.94
N ASN A 452 -32.28 -16.97 9.34
CA ASN A 452 -33.42 -16.34 8.68
C ASN A 452 -33.14 -16.02 7.20
N ILE A 453 -31.95 -15.51 6.87
CA ILE A 453 -31.58 -15.17 5.49
C ILE A 453 -31.53 -16.41 4.59
N PHE A 454 -30.93 -17.52 5.05
CA PHE A 454 -30.88 -18.75 4.27
C PHE A 454 -32.26 -19.37 4.08
N THR A 455 -33.13 -19.25 5.09
CA THR A 455 -34.53 -19.70 5.04
C THR A 455 -35.33 -18.86 4.03
N THR A 456 -35.32 -17.53 4.18
CA THR A 456 -36.10 -16.61 3.34
C THR A 456 -35.66 -16.58 1.88
N ASN A 457 -34.35 -16.75 1.60
CA ASN A 457 -33.85 -16.81 0.23
C ASN A 457 -34.06 -18.20 -0.44
N GLY A 458 -34.56 -19.21 0.28
CA GLY A 458 -34.69 -20.58 -0.22
C GLY A 458 -33.34 -21.22 -0.57
N LYS A 459 -32.26 -20.80 0.11
CA LYS A 459 -30.88 -21.29 -0.11
C LYS A 459 -30.36 -22.15 1.04
N GLY A 460 -31.11 -22.24 2.15
CA GLY A 460 -30.86 -23.18 3.22
C GLY A 460 -31.29 -24.59 2.79
N ASN A 461 -30.39 -25.56 2.89
CA ASN A 461 -30.76 -26.97 2.93
C ASN A 461 -30.76 -27.45 4.38
N ASP A 462 -31.34 -28.63 4.64
CA ASP A 462 -31.47 -29.20 5.99
C ASP A 462 -30.13 -29.25 6.72
N ARG A 463 -29.04 -29.47 5.99
CA ARG A 463 -27.70 -29.47 6.54
C ARG A 463 -27.23 -28.08 7.02
N ILE A 464 -27.43 -27.03 6.24
CA ILE A 464 -27.06 -25.66 6.63
C ILE A 464 -27.88 -25.21 7.83
N LEU A 465 -29.21 -25.41 7.76
CA LEU A 465 -30.13 -24.97 8.81
C LEU A 465 -29.88 -25.76 10.10
N GLY A 466 -29.76 -27.09 10.03
CA GLY A 466 -29.46 -27.92 11.21
C GLY A 466 -28.13 -27.58 11.89
N VAL A 467 -27.08 -27.22 11.13
CA VAL A 467 -25.82 -26.73 11.73
C VAL A 467 -26.00 -25.38 12.41
N LEU A 468 -26.76 -24.46 11.80
CA LEU A 468 -27.05 -23.16 12.40
C LEU A 468 -27.90 -23.30 13.67
N ASP A 469 -28.90 -24.18 13.68
CA ASP A 469 -29.72 -24.49 14.86
C ASP A 469 -28.85 -25.04 15.99
N THR A 470 -27.92 -25.95 15.66
CA THR A 470 -26.95 -26.47 16.63
C THR A 470 -26.09 -25.35 17.22
N PHE A 471 -25.60 -24.42 16.38
CA PHE A 471 -24.82 -23.28 16.87
C PHE A 471 -25.65 -22.30 17.71
N ILE A 472 -26.92 -22.09 17.37
CA ILE A 472 -27.87 -21.30 18.17
C ILE A 472 -28.01 -21.91 19.55
N GLN A 473 -28.30 -23.22 19.63
CA GLN A 473 -28.45 -23.93 20.90
C GLN A 473 -27.19 -23.81 21.76
N ILE A 474 -26.00 -24.09 21.19
CA ILE A 474 -24.72 -23.98 21.91
C ILE A 474 -24.52 -22.57 22.48
N LYS A 475 -24.82 -21.52 21.70
CA LYS A 475 -24.66 -20.13 22.15
C LYS A 475 -25.70 -19.73 23.20
N GLU A 476 -26.91 -20.26 23.12
CA GLU A 476 -27.94 -20.07 24.14
C GLU A 476 -27.54 -20.74 25.45
N ASP A 477 -27.01 -21.96 25.40
CA ASP A 477 -26.49 -22.68 26.56
C ASP A 477 -25.32 -21.93 27.20
N ILE A 478 -24.36 -21.43 26.41
CA ILE A 478 -23.24 -20.61 26.91
C ILE A 478 -23.76 -19.34 27.61
N ASN A 479 -24.79 -18.69 27.06
CA ASN A 479 -25.36 -17.49 27.67
C ASN A 479 -26.12 -17.79 28.97
N ALA A 480 -26.78 -18.95 29.05
CA ALA A 480 -27.57 -19.36 30.22
C ALA A 480 -26.71 -19.92 31.35
N TYR A 481 -25.68 -20.70 31.03
CA TYR A 481 -24.92 -21.50 31.99
C TYR A 481 -23.44 -21.12 32.11
N GLY A 482 -22.94 -20.23 31.26
CA GLY A 482 -21.54 -19.81 31.21
C GLY A 482 -20.71 -20.60 30.17
N PRO A 483 -19.45 -20.19 29.92
CA PRO A 483 -18.58 -20.88 28.99
C PRO A 483 -18.31 -22.33 29.45
N ILE A 484 -18.38 -23.26 28.49
CA ILE A 484 -18.10 -24.70 28.68
C ILE A 484 -16.62 -24.92 29.02
#